data_AF-H3DBK4-F1
#
_entry.id   AF-H3DBK4-F1
#
_cell.length_a   1.000
_cell.length_b   1.000
_cell.length_c   1.000
_cell.angle_alpha   90.00
_cell.angle_beta   90.00
_cell.angle_gamma   90.00
#
_symmetry.space_group_name_H-M   'P 1'
#
loop_
_entity.id
_entity.type
_entity.pdbx_description
1 polymer ?
#
loop_
_entity_poly.entity_id
_entity_poly.type
_entity_poly.pdbx_seq_one_letter_code
_entity_poly.pdbx_strand_id
1 'polypeptide(L)'
;EEDAKESRKTKILRLVAQVASKVKEIIGNLITTAGQVVVTILLGLTGIMLPSLTSAVYFFIFLFLCTWWSLCRTFDTLLFSCMCVLMAIFSAGHIIVLYLYQFQFFQESISPEDSLIRVFGFSPIVQINCSSTWKLTVHSDRKWYHFVNPILLLILYYTLATLIRLWLQEPVDQ
;
A
#
# COMPACT_ATOMS: atom_id res chain seq x y z
N GLU A 1 52.47 10.06 25.71
CA GLU A 1 51.24 10.90 25.61
C GLU A 1 50.34 10.48 24.43
N GLU A 2 50.93 10.04 23.32
CA GLU A 2 50.20 9.55 22.14
C GLU A 2 49.36 8.28 22.39
N ASP A 3 49.89 7.28 23.11
CA ASP A 3 49.16 6.04 23.44
C ASP A 3 47.85 6.28 24.22
N ALA A 4 47.85 7.24 25.14
CA ALA A 4 46.66 7.60 25.93
C ALA A 4 45.61 8.35 25.10
N LYS A 5 46.02 8.98 24.00
CA LYS A 5 45.12 9.67 23.06
C LYS A 5 44.49 8.67 22.08
N GLU A 6 45.24 7.66 21.65
CA GLU A 6 44.76 6.57 20.79
C GLU A 6 43.75 5.66 21.52
N SER A 7 44.00 5.34 22.80
CA SER A 7 43.04 4.62 23.65
C SER A 7 41.72 5.37 23.86
N ARG A 8 41.75 6.71 23.96
CA ARG A 8 40.53 7.52 24.07
C ARG A 8 39.74 7.57 22.77
N LYS A 9 40.42 7.71 21.62
CA LYS A 9 39.76 7.68 20.30
C LYS A 9 39.06 6.35 20.04
N THR A 10 39.71 5.23 20.34
CA THR A 10 39.11 3.89 20.16
C THR A 10 37.89 3.66 21.07
N LYS A 11 37.92 4.16 22.31
CA LYS A 11 36.74 4.14 23.21
C LYS A 11 35.59 4.99 22.64
N ILE A 12 35.87 6.18 22.13
CA ILE A 12 34.85 7.05 21.51
C ILE A 12 34.25 6.39 20.26
N LEU A 13 35.07 5.80 19.39
CA LEU A 13 34.60 5.09 18.20
C LEU A 13 33.69 3.90 18.57
N ARG A 14 34.03 3.14 19.62
CA ARG A 14 33.17 2.06 20.12
C ARG A 14 31.84 2.57 20.68
N LEU A 15 31.87 3.67 21.43
CA LEU A 15 30.64 4.31 21.94
C LEU A 15 29.74 4.79 20.79
N VAL A 16 30.32 5.44 19.78
CA VAL A 16 29.59 5.88 18.59
C VAL A 16 28.99 4.69 17.84
N ALA A 17 29.75 3.61 17.64
CA ALA A 17 29.26 2.39 17.01
C ALA A 17 28.12 1.74 17.81
N GLN A 18 28.24 1.69 19.14
CA GLN A 18 27.21 1.13 20.02
C GLN A 18 25.93 1.97 19.99
N VAL A 19 26.04 3.30 20.05
CA VAL A 19 24.89 4.20 19.92
C VAL A 19 24.26 4.07 18.54
N ALA A 20 25.06 4.03 17.46
CA ALA A 20 24.55 3.84 16.11
C ALA A 20 23.79 2.51 15.95
N SER A 21 24.28 1.41 16.54
CA SER A 21 23.58 0.12 16.51
C SER A 21 22.23 0.17 17.23
N LYS A 22 22.16 0.82 18.40
CA LYS A 22 20.92 0.97 19.18
C LYS A 22 19.91 1.87 18.47
N VAL A 23 20.38 2.94 17.84
CA VAL A 23 19.55 3.81 17.01
C VAL A 23 19.01 3.05 15.80
N LYS A 24 19.84 2.26 15.10
CA LYS A 24 19.40 1.40 13.99
C LYS A 24 18.30 0.43 14.43
N GLU A 25 18.48 -0.24 15.57
CA GLU A 25 17.51 -1.17 16.16
C GLU A 25 16.17 -0.50 16.50
N ILE A 26 16.21 0.68 17.13
CA ILE A 26 15.00 1.44 17.47
C ILE A 26 14.26 1.90 16.21
N ILE A 27 14.99 2.38 15.21
CA ILE A 27 14.41 2.83 13.94
C ILE A 27 13.75 1.65 13.22
N GLY A 28 14.41 0.48 13.16
CA GLY A 28 13.84 -0.73 12.57
C GLY A 28 12.53 -1.14 13.27
N ASN A 29 12.54 -1.25 14.61
CA ASN A 29 11.34 -1.59 15.38
C ASN A 29 10.20 -0.56 15.21
N LEU A 30 10.54 0.72 15.11
CA LEU A 30 9.55 1.77 14.88
C LEU A 30 8.92 1.63 13.49
N ILE A 31 9.72 1.43 12.44
CA ILE A 31 9.19 1.38 11.08
C ILE A 31 8.37 0.11 10.85
N THR A 32 8.79 -1.02 11.40
CA THR A 32 8.03 -2.27 11.30
C THR A 32 6.66 -2.14 11.98
N THR A 33 6.62 -1.59 13.20
CA THR A 33 5.37 -1.39 13.96
C THR A 33 4.48 -0.32 13.33
N ALA A 34 5.03 0.85 13.00
CA ALA A 34 4.28 1.94 12.38
C ALA A 34 3.79 1.54 10.98
N GLY A 35 4.62 0.84 10.20
CA GLY A 35 4.26 0.30 8.89
C GLY A 35 3.07 -0.64 8.96
N GLN A 36 3.04 -1.55 9.94
CA GLN A 36 1.89 -2.44 10.17
C GLN A 36 0.61 -1.66 10.44
N VAL A 37 0.65 -0.66 11.32
CA VAL A 37 -0.52 0.18 11.64
C VAL A 37 -1.00 0.94 10.40
N VAL A 38 -0.09 1.60 9.69
CA VAL A 38 -0.42 2.42 8.52
C VAL A 38 -1.01 1.55 7.40
N VAL A 39 -0.41 0.41 7.10
CA VAL A 39 -0.93 -0.53 6.09
C VAL A 39 -2.32 -1.03 6.47
N THR A 40 -2.54 -1.38 7.74
CA THR A 40 -3.85 -1.85 8.22
C THR A 40 -4.92 -0.78 8.03
N ILE A 41 -4.64 0.48 8.40
CA ILE A 41 -5.57 1.59 8.20
C ILE A 41 -5.86 1.81 6.72
N LEU A 42 -4.83 1.82 5.86
CA LEU A 42 -5.00 2.01 4.42
C LEU A 42 -5.83 0.90 3.79
N LEU A 43 -5.62 -0.36 4.19
CA LEU A 43 -6.45 -1.50 3.75
C LEU A 43 -7.92 -1.31 4.12
N GLY A 44 -8.20 -0.87 5.35
CA GLY A 44 -9.55 -0.56 5.81
C GLY A 44 -10.19 0.56 4.99
N LEU A 45 -9.48 1.68 4.80
CA LEU A 45 -9.95 2.83 4.02
C LEU A 45 -10.26 2.44 2.57
N THR A 46 -9.35 1.73 1.90
CA THR A 46 -9.56 1.25 0.54
C THR A 46 -10.73 0.26 0.45
N GLY A 47 -10.89 -0.62 1.45
CA GLY A 47 -11.96 -1.61 1.51
C GLY A 47 -13.37 -1.01 1.65
N ILE A 48 -13.52 0.05 2.45
CA ILE A 48 -14.83 0.68 2.68
C ILE A 48 -15.20 1.73 1.62
N MET A 49 -14.23 2.21 0.84
CA MET A 49 -14.41 3.38 -0.02
C MET A 49 -15.40 3.15 -1.15
N LEU A 50 -15.37 1.97 -1.76
CA LEU A 50 -16.27 1.59 -2.83
C LEU A 50 -16.64 0.12 -2.64
N PRO A 51 -17.91 -0.24 -2.39
CA PRO A 51 -18.30 -1.64 -2.24
C PRO A 51 -18.17 -2.36 -3.60
N SER A 52 -17.19 -3.24 -3.72
CA SER A 52 -16.89 -4.07 -4.89
C SER A 52 -16.24 -5.39 -4.45
N LEU A 53 -16.19 -6.36 -5.35
CA LEU A 53 -15.51 -7.63 -5.14
C LEU A 53 -14.00 -7.44 -4.92
N THR A 54 -13.39 -6.48 -5.61
CA THR A 54 -11.99 -6.13 -5.43
C THR A 54 -11.74 -5.45 -4.09
N SER A 55 -12.61 -4.54 -3.65
CA SER A 55 -12.51 -3.88 -2.35
C SER A 55 -12.75 -4.84 -1.19
N ALA A 56 -13.61 -5.85 -1.37
CA ALA A 56 -13.85 -6.92 -0.41
C ALA A 56 -12.56 -7.67 -0.03
N VAL A 57 -11.64 -7.89 -0.99
CA VAL A 57 -10.34 -8.51 -0.70
C VAL A 57 -9.55 -7.67 0.31
N TYR A 58 -9.40 -6.36 0.07
CA TYR A 58 -8.71 -5.47 1.01
C TYR A 58 -9.41 -5.44 2.37
N PHE A 59 -10.74 -5.43 2.37
CA PHE A 59 -11.55 -5.40 3.60
C PHE A 59 -11.41 -6.69 4.43
N PHE A 60 -11.40 -7.88 3.81
CA PHE A 60 -11.20 -9.14 4.53
C PHE A 60 -9.81 -9.25 5.14
N ILE A 61 -8.77 -8.80 4.43
CA ILE A 61 -7.41 -8.76 4.97
C ILE A 61 -7.34 -7.79 6.15
N PHE A 62 -7.97 -6.63 6.04
CA PHE A 62 -8.10 -5.69 7.16
C PHE A 62 -8.78 -6.33 8.38
N LEU A 63 -9.94 -6.98 8.19
CA LEU A 63 -10.66 -7.65 9.28
C LEU A 63 -9.82 -8.76 9.92
N PHE A 64 -9.09 -9.53 9.12
CA PHE A 64 -8.20 -10.58 9.60
C PHE A 64 -7.07 -9.99 10.47
N LEU A 65 -6.42 -8.92 10.02
CA LEU A 65 -5.37 -8.22 10.80
C LEU A 65 -5.94 -7.66 12.11
N CYS A 66 -7.08 -6.97 12.06
CA CYS A 66 -7.72 -6.41 13.25
C CYS A 66 -8.15 -7.49 14.24
N THR A 67 -8.71 -8.60 13.74
CA THR A 67 -9.13 -9.72 14.59
C THR A 67 -7.92 -10.36 15.26
N TRP A 68 -6.83 -10.57 14.52
CA TRP A 68 -5.60 -11.14 15.06
C TRP A 68 -4.99 -10.26 16.16
N TRP A 69 -4.97 -8.94 15.94
CA TRP A 69 -4.54 -7.96 16.93
C TRP A 69 -5.45 -7.94 18.15
N SER A 70 -6.77 -8.01 17.95
CA SER A 70 -7.73 -8.08 19.05
C SER A 70 -7.58 -9.34 19.90
N LEU A 71 -7.03 -10.41 19.34
CA LEU A 71 -6.69 -11.65 20.07
C LEU A 71 -5.32 -11.57 20.78
N CYS A 72 -4.67 -10.40 20.79
CA CYS A 72 -3.35 -10.17 21.40
C CYS A 72 -2.27 -11.14 20.90
N ARG A 73 -2.41 -11.67 19.67
CA ARG A 73 -1.47 -12.61 19.09
C ARG A 73 -0.43 -11.88 18.24
N THR A 74 0.85 -12.19 18.46
CA THR A 74 1.93 -11.63 17.64
C THR A 74 1.84 -12.20 16.23
N PHE A 75 2.11 -11.34 15.24
CA PHE A 75 2.25 -11.76 13.85
C PHE A 75 3.71 -12.12 13.59
N ASP A 76 3.95 -13.24 12.92
CA ASP A 76 5.29 -13.52 12.39
C ASP A 76 5.60 -12.45 11.32
N THR A 77 6.79 -11.83 11.41
CA THR A 77 7.25 -10.80 10.47
C THR A 77 7.27 -11.33 9.03
N LEU A 78 7.55 -12.62 8.84
CA LEU A 78 7.53 -13.27 7.54
C LEU A 78 6.13 -13.37 6.95
N LEU A 79 5.13 -13.76 7.76
CA LEU A 79 3.74 -13.85 7.31
C LEU A 79 3.19 -12.47 6.96
N PHE A 80 3.49 -11.46 7.76
CA PHE A 80 3.10 -10.08 7.47
C PHE A 80 3.76 -9.57 6.17
N SER A 81 5.06 -9.82 5.99
CA SER A 81 5.78 -9.46 4.77
C SER A 81 5.19 -10.14 3.52
N CYS A 82 4.89 -11.43 3.61
CA CYS A 82 4.23 -12.18 2.54
C CYS A 82 2.86 -11.57 2.18
N MET A 83 2.03 -11.27 3.18
CA MET A 83 0.75 -10.61 2.97
C MET A 83 0.92 -9.24 2.31
N CYS A 84 1.90 -8.44 2.75
CA CYS A 84 2.22 -7.16 2.12
C CYS A 84 2.61 -7.30 0.64
N VAL A 85 3.45 -8.29 0.30
CA VAL A 85 3.86 -8.55 -1.09
C VAL A 85 2.66 -8.97 -1.95
N LEU A 86 1.82 -9.88 -1.46
CA LEU A 86 0.60 -10.31 -2.16
C LEU A 86 -0.35 -9.14 -2.39
N MET A 87 -0.55 -8.28 -1.38
CA MET A 87 -1.38 -7.08 -1.50
C MET A 87 -0.76 -6.03 -2.42
N ALA A 88 0.57 -5.92 -2.50
CA ALA A 88 1.26 -5.04 -3.43
C ALA A 88 1.03 -5.48 -4.88
N ILE A 89 1.15 -6.78 -5.16
CA ILE A 89 0.87 -7.34 -6.49
C ILE A 89 -0.61 -7.15 -6.85
N PHE A 90 -1.51 -7.45 -5.91
CA PHE A 90 -2.95 -7.29 -6.11
C PHE A 90 -3.34 -5.83 -6.37
N SER A 91 -2.81 -4.88 -5.60
CA SER A 91 -3.05 -3.44 -5.82
C SER A 91 -2.44 -2.92 -7.12
N ALA A 92 -1.25 -3.36 -7.49
CA ALA A 92 -0.66 -3.02 -8.79
C ALA A 92 -1.55 -3.51 -9.94
N GLY A 93 -1.99 -4.77 -9.89
CA GLY A 93 -2.92 -5.32 -10.88
C GLY A 93 -4.24 -4.53 -10.94
N HIS A 94 -4.82 -4.21 -9.79
CA HIS A 94 -6.04 -3.43 -9.71
C HIS A 94 -5.88 -2.03 -10.32
N ILE A 95 -4.78 -1.32 -10.04
CA ILE A 95 -4.46 -0.02 -10.65
C ILE A 95 -4.31 -0.15 -12.17
N ILE A 96 -3.59 -1.17 -12.65
CA ILE A 96 -3.39 -1.41 -14.08
C ILE A 96 -4.74 -1.62 -14.77
N VAL A 97 -5.61 -2.48 -14.22
CA VAL A 97 -6.92 -2.73 -14.82
C VAL A 97 -7.80 -1.48 -14.79
N LEU A 98 -7.80 -0.71 -13.70
CA LEU A 98 -8.51 0.58 -13.63
C LEU A 98 -8.00 1.56 -14.69
N TYR A 99 -6.68 1.61 -14.91
CA TYR A 99 -6.06 2.48 -15.90
C TYR A 99 -6.38 2.05 -17.35
N LEU A 100 -6.27 0.76 -17.64
CA LEU A 100 -6.63 0.20 -18.96
C LEU A 100 -8.10 0.45 -19.29
N TYR A 101 -8.99 0.35 -18.30
CA TYR A 101 -10.42 0.64 -18.48
C TYR A 101 -10.72 2.13 -18.75
N GLN A 102 -9.79 3.06 -18.47
CA GLN A 102 -9.97 4.47 -18.90
C GLN A 102 -9.75 4.66 -20.40
N PHE A 103 -9.14 3.69 -21.09
CA PHE A 103 -8.87 3.80 -22.52
C PHE A 103 -10.14 3.53 -23.34
N GLN A 104 -10.39 4.36 -24.36
CA GLN A 104 -11.62 4.32 -25.17
C GLN A 104 -11.89 2.94 -25.79
N PHE A 105 -10.84 2.26 -26.27
CA PHE A 105 -10.94 0.92 -26.87
C PHE A 105 -11.57 -0.12 -25.94
N PHE A 106 -11.22 -0.11 -24.65
CA PHE A 106 -11.73 -1.08 -23.67
C PHE A 106 -13.14 -0.72 -23.18
N GLN A 107 -13.48 0.57 -23.15
CA GLN A 107 -14.83 1.03 -22.83
C GLN A 107 -15.85 0.69 -23.93
N GLU A 108 -15.41 0.71 -25.19
CA GLU A 108 -16.25 0.35 -26.34
C GLU A 108 -16.44 -1.17 -26.45
N SER A 109 -15.42 -1.94 -26.08
CA SER A 109 -15.49 -3.41 -26.07
C SER A 109 -16.30 -3.98 -24.90
N ILE A 110 -16.35 -3.28 -23.76
CA ILE A 110 -17.05 -3.73 -22.54
C ILE A 110 -17.99 -2.61 -22.08
N SER A 111 -19.27 -2.75 -22.44
CA SER A 111 -20.27 -1.72 -22.19
C SER A 111 -20.48 -1.51 -20.68
N PRO A 112 -20.49 -0.26 -20.18
CA PRO A 112 -20.56 0.05 -18.75
C PRO A 112 -21.85 -0.41 -18.03
N GLU A 113 -22.84 -0.92 -18.77
CA GLU A 113 -24.08 -1.48 -18.24
C GLU A 113 -23.95 -2.93 -17.74
N ASP A 114 -22.83 -3.60 -18.04
CA ASP A 114 -22.59 -4.96 -17.57
C ASP A 114 -22.46 -5.02 -16.05
N SER A 115 -23.26 -5.88 -15.41
CA SER A 115 -23.22 -6.12 -13.97
C SER A 115 -21.83 -6.51 -13.46
N LEU A 116 -21.01 -7.12 -14.31
CA LEU A 116 -19.62 -7.47 -14.04
C LEU A 116 -18.75 -6.24 -13.71
N ILE A 117 -18.92 -5.13 -14.44
CA ILE A 117 -18.16 -3.89 -14.22
C ILE A 117 -18.48 -3.31 -12.84
N ARG A 118 -19.75 -3.38 -12.43
CA ARG A 118 -20.20 -2.94 -11.11
C ARG A 118 -19.69 -3.83 -9.99
N VAL A 119 -19.65 -5.15 -10.21
CA VAL A 119 -19.14 -6.12 -9.23
C VAL A 119 -17.64 -5.97 -9.02
N PHE A 120 -16.84 -5.75 -10.07
CA PHE A 120 -15.40 -5.55 -9.93
C PHE A 120 -15.00 -4.12 -9.49
N GLY A 121 -15.95 -3.19 -9.42
CA GLY A 121 -15.70 -1.81 -8.98
C GLY A 121 -15.02 -0.94 -10.05
N PHE A 122 -15.11 -1.35 -11.32
CA PHE A 122 -14.66 -0.54 -12.45
C PHE A 122 -15.60 0.66 -12.56
N SER A 123 -15.15 1.82 -12.09
CA SER A 123 -15.89 3.05 -12.23
C SER A 123 -15.31 3.84 -13.39
N PRO A 124 -15.97 3.93 -14.56
CA PRO A 124 -15.58 4.90 -15.57
C PRO A 124 -15.71 6.28 -14.94
N ILE A 125 -14.59 7.03 -14.92
CA ILE A 125 -14.51 8.41 -14.42
C ILE A 125 -14.73 9.38 -15.59
N VAL A 126 -14.35 8.95 -16.79
CA VAL A 126 -14.45 9.72 -18.04
C VAL A 126 -15.52 9.09 -18.92
N GLN A 127 -16.50 9.88 -19.39
CA GLN A 127 -17.33 9.50 -20.52
C GLN A 127 -16.70 10.03 -21.81
N ILE A 128 -16.57 9.16 -22.81
CA ILE A 128 -16.16 9.53 -24.15
C ILE A 128 -17.38 9.41 -25.06
N ASN A 129 -17.84 10.54 -25.60
CA ASN A 129 -18.94 10.57 -26.56
C ASN A 129 -18.39 10.58 -28.00
N CYS A 130 -18.84 9.65 -28.85
CA CYS A 130 -18.38 9.53 -30.24
C CYS A 130 -18.72 10.75 -31.12
N SER A 131 -19.63 11.63 -30.69
CA SER A 131 -19.98 12.88 -31.39
C SER A 131 -19.06 14.06 -31.03
N SER A 132 -18.19 13.94 -30.03
CA SER A 132 -17.28 15.01 -29.58
C SER A 132 -16.04 14.43 -28.90
N THR A 133 -15.13 13.88 -29.70
CA THR A 133 -13.89 13.19 -29.26
C THR A 133 -12.95 14.07 -28.44
N TRP A 134 -13.04 15.40 -28.59
CA TRP A 134 -12.27 16.41 -27.85
C TRP A 134 -12.91 16.86 -26.53
N LYS A 135 -14.13 16.40 -26.21
CA LYS A 135 -14.86 16.82 -25.00
C LYS A 135 -14.86 15.71 -23.97
N LEU A 136 -13.86 15.74 -23.09
CA LEU A 136 -13.81 14.92 -21.87
C LEU A 136 -15.02 15.28 -20.99
N THR A 137 -16.08 14.50 -21.06
CA THR A 137 -17.29 14.76 -20.29
C THR A 137 -17.20 13.93 -19.01
N VAL A 138 -16.82 14.57 -17.91
CA VAL A 138 -16.85 13.92 -16.59
C VAL A 138 -18.32 13.79 -16.20
N HIS A 139 -18.77 12.58 -15.88
CA HIS A 139 -20.13 12.35 -15.38
C HIS A 139 -20.39 13.25 -14.15
N SER A 140 -21.21 14.29 -14.31
CA SER A 140 -21.49 15.27 -13.25
C SER A 140 -22.26 14.70 -12.05
N ASP A 141 -22.83 13.50 -12.17
CA ASP A 141 -23.56 12.79 -11.09
C ASP A 141 -22.70 11.80 -10.28
N ARG A 142 -21.38 11.72 -10.53
CA ARG A 142 -20.51 10.80 -9.79
C ARG A 142 -20.10 11.39 -8.43
N LYS A 143 -20.43 10.66 -7.37
CA LYS A 143 -20.05 11.00 -5.99
C LYS A 143 -18.52 10.97 -5.81
N TRP A 144 -18.03 11.81 -4.90
CA TRP A 144 -16.61 12.08 -4.65
C TRP A 144 -15.73 10.83 -4.41
N TYR A 145 -16.29 9.76 -3.81
CA TYR A 145 -15.54 8.54 -3.47
C TYR A 145 -15.03 7.79 -4.70
N HIS A 146 -15.66 7.94 -5.88
CA HIS A 146 -15.18 7.32 -7.11
C HIS A 146 -13.84 7.90 -7.59
N PHE A 147 -13.58 9.19 -7.31
CA PHE A 147 -12.31 9.85 -7.65
C PHE A 147 -11.22 9.54 -6.63
N VAL A 148 -11.59 9.42 -5.36
CA VAL A 148 -10.62 9.19 -4.28
C VAL A 148 -10.19 7.73 -4.19
N ASN A 149 -11.01 6.78 -4.66
CA ASN A 149 -10.65 5.35 -4.70
C ASN A 149 -9.31 5.05 -5.42
N PRO A 150 -9.07 5.47 -6.68
CA PRO A 150 -7.78 5.23 -7.35
C PRO A 150 -6.61 5.94 -6.66
N ILE A 151 -6.83 7.09 -6.03
CA ILE A 151 -5.81 7.80 -5.25
C ILE A 151 -5.42 6.98 -4.01
N LEU A 152 -6.41 6.46 -3.27
CA LEU A 152 -6.18 5.60 -2.10
C LEU A 152 -5.47 4.30 -2.49
N LEU A 153 -5.85 3.66 -3.60
CA LEU A 153 -5.18 2.47 -4.11
C LEU A 153 -3.71 2.74 -4.44
N LEU A 154 -3.42 3.90 -5.05
CA LEU A 154 -2.06 4.31 -5.37
C LEU A 154 -1.24 4.55 -4.09
N ILE A 155 -1.80 5.26 -3.10
CA ILE A 155 -1.15 5.46 -1.79
C ILE A 155 -0.86 4.11 -1.13
N LEU A 156 -1.85 3.20 -1.08
CA LEU A 156 -1.69 1.86 -0.52
C LEU A 156 -0.55 1.10 -1.23
N TYR A 157 -0.52 1.09 -2.56
CA TYR A 157 0.52 0.43 -3.33
C TYR A 157 1.92 1.01 -3.02
N TYR A 158 2.06 2.34 -3.01
CA TYR A 158 3.35 2.97 -2.72
C TYR A 158 3.81 2.72 -1.28
N THR A 159 2.91 2.75 -0.30
CA THR A 159 3.22 2.41 1.09
C THR A 159 3.69 0.97 1.20
N LEU A 160 2.98 0.01 0.59
CA LEU A 160 3.38 -1.40 0.57
C LEU A 160 4.75 -1.58 -0.10
N ALA A 161 4.97 -0.97 -1.26
CA ALA A 161 6.24 -1.05 -1.99
C ALA A 161 7.40 -0.45 -1.18
N THR A 162 7.17 0.67 -0.49
CA THR A 162 8.19 1.31 0.36
C THR A 162 8.53 0.44 1.56
N LEU A 163 7.51 -0.15 2.20
CA LEU A 163 7.70 -1.06 3.32
C LEU A 163 8.48 -2.30 2.88
N ILE A 164 8.10 -2.93 1.76
CA ILE A 164 8.82 -4.09 1.18
C ILE A 164 10.27 -3.73 0.86
N ARG A 165 10.52 -2.57 0.24
CA ARG A 165 11.89 -2.12 -0.05
C ARG A 165 12.71 -1.96 1.21
N LEU A 166 12.13 -1.39 2.26
CA LEU A 166 12.81 -1.21 3.53
C LEU A 166 13.14 -2.55 4.18
N TRP A 167 12.19 -3.49 4.22
CA TRP A 167 12.43 -4.84 4.72
C TRP A 167 13.52 -5.58 3.92
N LEU A 168 13.64 -5.32 2.63
CA LEU A 168 14.70 -5.91 1.79
C LEU A 168 16.08 -5.25 2.01
N GLN A 169 16.12 -4.00 2.47
CA GLN A 169 17.34 -3.23 2.71
C GLN A 169 17.89 -3.43 4.11
N GLU A 170 17.08 -3.84 5.09
CA GLU A 170 17.59 -4.34 6.35
C GLU A 170 18.25 -5.70 6.07
N PRO A 171 19.60 -5.81 6.08
CA PRO A 171 20.19 -7.13 6.09
C PRO A 171 19.60 -7.86 7.30
N VAL A 172 19.08 -9.04 7.05
CA VAL A 172 18.83 -10.05 8.08
C VAL A 172 20.21 -10.42 8.63
N ASP A 173 20.78 -9.53 9.44
CA ASP A 173 21.94 -9.79 10.29
C ASP A 173 21.40 -10.67 11.42
N GLN A 174 21.14 -11.93 11.10
CA GLN A 174 20.81 -13.00 12.03
C GLN A 174 22.10 -13.64 12.55
#